data_AF-A0A8J3JA80-F1
#
_entry.id   AF-A0A8J3JA80-F1
#
_cell.length_a   1.000
_cell.length_b   1.000
_cell.length_c   1.000
_cell.angle_alpha   90.00
_cell.angle_beta   90.00
_cell.angle_gamma   90.00
#
_symmetry.space_group_name_H-M   'P 1'
#
loop_
_entity.id
_entity.type
_entity.pdbx_description
1 polymer ?
#
loop_
_entity_poly.entity_id
_entity_poly.type
_entity_poly.pdbx_seq_one_letter_code
_entity_poly.pdbx_strand_id
1 'polypeptide(L)'
;MLCSPEYASPGSPDLRVLVSAPVDYDARDFLIHVYLRLCETVRDLTGRRRRLRIVPALSVLAGLALVGWQLGWPEVAPPRPTVREGLLALGVALVAAGLGYRRLVRRRADDRGRSLAERARHRLEQLRYVRTYTTGHSVGASGGGLEWARSTGRQLAEQPLTLPELVASYREFVEAATAWWRRRSPTGRLVVGIDEVDRIADPAKVERFVNDLKAMFGTRDCVYLVTVSDEALSSVEGRARGARTALDSTFEELVRVPAMDLPTAVALVQRRVVGLPYPFLLLCHCLAAGLPRELIRVARRIVAARRETRRNELAAIARHVLLADARAAHASLLSPFAAVPGADALLALPDGAAGPADVLRGLRTDEPELAAAVDRLDAGWRVTATLLDVFSRRADEVAALFAAPPETPPPADPWLSALRPYEAGEGRIGFSYNGIRYEQDASGGYVGVDEAESGPPPPPPDPRTALLPAIGELFEPLVAARDAAWRQPDRARDALARFTDRAGSGALRVDPRSVGTQGKREGPPVVLPVP
;
A
#
# COMPACT_ATOMS: atom_id res chain seq x y z
N MET A 1 3.19 1.00 3.87
CA MET A 1 2.26 0.03 4.52
C MET A 1 2.92 -1.30 4.91
N LEU A 2 3.92 -1.81 4.19
CA LEU A 2 4.45 -3.19 4.34
C LEU A 2 4.95 -3.57 5.75
N CYS A 3 5.48 -2.62 6.53
CA CYS A 3 5.95 -2.88 7.90
C CYS A 3 4.93 -2.53 9.00
N SER A 4 3.69 -2.16 8.65
CA SER A 4 2.69 -1.86 9.67
C SER A 4 2.40 -3.12 10.50
N PRO A 5 2.33 -3.02 11.84
CA PRO A 5 2.00 -4.15 12.71
C PRO A 5 0.67 -4.83 12.35
N GLU A 6 -0.25 -4.10 11.71
CA GLU A 6 -1.57 -4.59 11.31
C GLU A 6 -1.54 -5.60 10.14
N TYR A 7 -0.48 -5.57 9.31
CA TYR A 7 -0.29 -6.52 8.20
C TYR A 7 0.69 -7.64 8.56
N ALA A 8 1.09 -7.76 9.82
CA ALA A 8 1.87 -8.90 10.27
C ALA A 8 1.01 -10.17 10.23
N SER A 9 1.52 -11.20 9.55
CA SER A 9 0.91 -12.54 9.60
C SER A 9 0.71 -12.95 11.06
N PRO A 10 -0.46 -13.52 11.43
CA PRO A 10 -0.69 -14.02 12.77
C PRO A 10 0.44 -14.95 13.20
N GLY A 11 1.13 -14.63 14.29
CA GLY A 11 2.27 -15.43 14.78
C GLY A 11 3.65 -15.04 14.23
N SER A 12 3.76 -13.95 13.45
CA SER A 12 5.06 -13.40 13.05
C SER A 12 5.96 -13.19 14.28
N PRO A 13 7.16 -13.78 14.32
CA PRO A 13 8.05 -13.71 15.48
C PRO A 13 8.74 -12.34 15.61
N ASP A 14 8.58 -11.44 14.64
CA ASP A 14 9.33 -10.18 14.54
C ASP A 14 8.74 -9.01 15.35
N LEU A 15 9.64 -8.16 15.83
CA LEU A 15 9.35 -6.85 16.40
C LEU A 15 9.36 -5.82 15.26
N ARG A 16 8.25 -5.11 15.04
CA ARG A 16 8.11 -4.19 13.89
C ARG A 16 7.94 -2.75 14.36
N VAL A 17 8.64 -1.83 13.70
CA VAL A 17 8.51 -0.37 13.87
C VAL A 17 8.32 0.24 12.48
N LEU A 18 7.34 1.11 12.32
CA LEU A 18 7.07 1.83 11.08
C LEU A 18 7.15 3.33 11.31
N VAL A 19 7.90 4.04 10.45
CA VAL A 19 8.03 5.50 10.44
C VAL A 19 7.86 6.01 9.01
N SER A 20 7.27 7.19 8.85
CA SER A 20 7.24 7.90 7.57
C SER A 20 8.45 8.82 7.47
N ALA A 21 9.00 8.97 6.27
CA ALA A 21 10.02 9.97 6.00
C ALA A 21 9.43 11.40 6.11
N PRO A 22 10.22 12.38 6.57
CA PRO A 22 9.77 13.75 6.73
C PRO A 22 9.72 14.48 5.37
N VAL A 23 8.92 15.54 5.30
CA VAL A 23 8.90 16.42 4.11
C VAL A 23 10.15 17.30 4.06
N ASP A 24 10.56 17.84 5.21
CA ASP A 24 11.83 18.54 5.37
C ASP A 24 12.80 17.67 6.17
N TYR A 25 13.88 17.26 5.51
CA TYR A 25 14.80 16.29 6.07
C TYR A 25 15.97 16.96 6.80
N ASP A 26 16.08 16.64 8.09
CA ASP A 26 17.28 16.80 8.91
C ASP A 26 17.66 15.44 9.51
N ALA A 27 18.94 15.07 9.40
CA ALA A 27 19.44 13.76 9.80
C ALA A 27 19.25 13.49 11.30
N ARG A 28 19.47 14.51 12.12
CA ARG A 28 19.40 14.40 13.58
C ARG A 28 17.94 14.26 14.02
N ASP A 29 17.07 15.13 13.52
CA ASP A 29 15.65 15.09 13.88
C ASP A 29 14.97 13.80 13.42
N PHE A 30 15.32 13.31 12.22
CA PHE A 30 14.81 12.03 11.74
C PHE A 30 15.28 10.86 12.60
N LEU A 31 16.57 10.80 12.94
CA LEU A 31 17.10 9.74 13.83
C LEU A 31 16.45 9.78 15.21
N ILE A 32 16.24 10.97 15.78
CA ILE A 32 15.48 11.14 17.03
C ILE A 32 14.07 10.56 16.86
N HIS A 33 13.38 10.85 15.75
CA HIS A 33 12.05 10.32 15.49
C HIS A 33 12.01 8.79 15.47
N VAL A 34 12.93 8.15 14.72
CA VAL A 34 13.02 6.68 14.65
C VAL A 34 13.32 6.10 16.03
N TYR A 35 14.26 6.69 16.76
CA TYR A 35 14.64 6.24 18.10
C TYR A 35 13.47 6.36 19.09
N LEU A 36 12.76 7.49 19.08
CA LEU A 36 11.54 7.68 19.90
C LEU A 36 10.50 6.59 19.61
N ARG A 37 10.25 6.29 18.33
CA ARG A 37 9.27 5.27 17.93
C ARG A 37 9.65 3.86 18.36
N LEU A 38 10.94 3.52 18.27
CA LEU A 38 11.44 2.24 18.78
C LEU A 38 11.27 2.15 20.31
N CYS A 39 11.61 3.20 21.05
CA CYS A 39 11.43 3.25 22.50
C CYS A 39 9.95 3.14 22.91
N GLU A 40 9.04 3.81 22.21
CA GLU A 40 7.58 3.70 22.42
C GLU A 40 7.11 2.26 22.20
N THR A 41 7.51 1.63 21.10
CA THR A 41 7.14 0.25 20.76
C THR A 41 7.61 -0.73 21.84
N VAL A 42 8.86 -0.63 22.29
CA VAL A 42 9.41 -1.47 23.36
C VAL A 42 8.69 -1.23 24.70
N ARG A 43 8.38 0.03 25.03
CA ARG A 43 7.65 0.39 26.25
C ARG A 43 6.24 -0.18 26.25
N ASP A 44 5.53 -0.14 25.13
CA ASP A 44 4.14 -0.58 25.05
C ASP A 44 4.05 -2.11 25.15
N LEU A 45 4.99 -2.83 24.53
CA LEU A 45 5.11 -4.29 24.65
C LEU A 45 5.46 -4.75 26.07
N THR A 46 6.30 -4.00 26.78
CA THR A 46 6.63 -4.29 28.19
C THR A 46 5.50 -3.86 29.14
N GLY A 47 4.75 -2.80 28.79
CA GLY A 47 3.64 -2.22 29.55
C GLY A 47 2.37 -3.07 29.57
N ARG A 48 2.03 -3.76 28.47
CA ARG A 48 0.86 -4.68 28.39
C ARG A 48 0.87 -5.76 29.48
N ARG A 49 2.05 -6.16 29.97
CA ARG A 49 2.21 -7.12 31.08
C ARG A 49 1.92 -6.54 32.48
N ARG A 50 1.84 -5.21 32.64
CA ARG A 50 1.52 -4.59 33.95
C ARG A 50 0.04 -4.76 34.33
N ARG A 51 -0.89 -4.76 33.36
CA ARG A 51 -2.33 -5.00 33.63
C ARG A 51 -2.60 -6.43 34.12
N LEU A 52 -1.88 -7.42 33.60
CA LEU A 52 -1.94 -8.82 34.06
C LEU A 52 -1.35 -9.05 35.47
N ARG A 53 -0.67 -8.04 36.06
CA ARG A 53 -0.08 -8.13 37.41
C ARG A 53 -0.96 -7.57 38.53
N ILE A 54 -2.07 -6.90 38.20
CA ILE A 54 -3.03 -6.41 39.22
C ILE A 54 -3.86 -7.58 39.76
N VAL A 55 -4.13 -8.60 38.93
CA VAL A 55 -4.92 -9.79 39.27
C VAL A 55 -4.41 -10.52 40.54
N PRO A 56 -3.11 -10.86 40.69
CA PRO A 56 -2.63 -11.51 41.93
C PRO A 56 -2.59 -10.57 43.14
N ALA A 57 -2.49 -9.26 42.94
CA ALA A 57 -2.56 -8.31 44.06
C ALA A 57 -4.00 -8.20 44.58
N LEU A 58 -4.98 -8.16 43.66
CA LEU A 58 -6.40 -8.19 43.99
C LEU A 58 -6.81 -9.52 44.64
N SER A 59 -6.28 -10.66 44.18
CA SER A 59 -6.60 -11.96 44.79
C SER A 59 -6.04 -12.09 46.22
N VAL A 60 -4.85 -11.55 46.49
CA VAL A 60 -4.27 -11.50 47.84
C VAL A 60 -5.04 -10.52 48.73
N LEU A 61 -5.41 -9.33 48.23
CA LEU A 61 -6.22 -8.37 48.97
C LEU A 61 -7.62 -8.93 49.30
N ALA A 62 -8.28 -9.58 48.33
CA ALA A 62 -9.57 -10.22 48.53
C ALA A 62 -9.48 -11.36 49.57
N GLY A 63 -8.44 -12.19 49.49
CA GLY A 63 -8.20 -13.25 50.46
C GLY A 63 -7.92 -12.73 51.87
N LEU A 64 -7.11 -11.67 52.01
CA LEU A 64 -6.85 -11.03 53.31
C LEU A 64 -8.08 -10.32 53.88
N ALA A 65 -8.89 -9.68 53.05
CA ALA A 65 -10.14 -9.07 53.47
C ALA A 65 -11.15 -10.13 53.97
N LEU A 66 -11.24 -11.27 53.28
CA LEU A 66 -12.12 -12.38 53.67
C LEU A 66 -11.71 -13.00 55.02
N VAL A 67 -10.40 -13.20 55.23
CA VAL A 67 -9.83 -13.71 56.49
C VAL A 67 -9.97 -12.68 57.62
N GLY A 68 -9.69 -11.41 57.33
CA GLY A 68 -9.81 -10.32 58.30
C GLY A 68 -11.25 -10.07 58.76
N TRP A 69 -12.23 -10.13 57.84
CA TRP A 69 -13.65 -10.04 58.17
C TRP A 69 -14.07 -11.14 59.16
N GLN A 70 -13.63 -12.37 58.91
CA GLN A 70 -13.93 -13.54 59.75
C GLN A 70 -13.32 -13.47 61.16
N LEU A 71 -12.20 -12.75 61.32
CA LEU A 71 -11.50 -12.57 62.59
C LEU A 71 -11.99 -11.35 63.37
N GLY A 72 -12.37 -10.26 62.69
CA GLY A 72 -12.73 -8.99 63.31
C GLY A 72 -14.17 -8.90 63.82
N TRP A 73 -15.11 -9.62 63.20
CA TRP A 73 -16.54 -9.55 63.54
C TRP A 73 -17.15 -10.95 63.73
N PRO A 74 -16.82 -11.63 64.83
CA PRO A 74 -17.31 -12.98 65.10
C PRO A 74 -18.83 -13.07 65.27
N GLU A 75 -19.51 -11.97 65.63
CA GLU A 75 -20.97 -11.92 65.79
C GLU A 75 -21.76 -11.98 64.47
N VAL A 76 -21.12 -11.64 63.34
CA VAL A 76 -21.73 -11.64 62.00
C VAL A 76 -21.32 -12.89 61.20
N ALA A 77 -20.54 -13.78 61.81
CA ALA A 77 -20.06 -15.00 61.17
C ALA A 77 -21.19 -16.02 60.97
N PRO A 78 -21.17 -16.82 59.89
CA PRO A 78 -22.22 -17.79 59.61
C PRO A 78 -22.34 -18.81 60.77
N PRO A 79 -23.58 -19.18 61.18
CA PRO A 79 -23.83 -19.97 62.38
C PRO A 79 -23.39 -21.44 62.26
N ARG A 80 -23.09 -21.91 61.05
CA ARG A 80 -22.64 -23.29 60.79
C ARG A 80 -21.11 -23.34 60.75
N PRO A 81 -20.45 -24.14 61.61
CA PRO A 81 -18.99 -24.22 61.68
C PRO A 81 -18.36 -24.68 60.36
N THR A 82 -19.03 -25.58 59.62
CA THR A 82 -18.59 -26.06 58.31
C THR A 82 -18.51 -24.97 57.24
N VAL A 83 -19.40 -23.96 57.30
CA VAL A 83 -19.40 -22.83 56.34
C VAL A 83 -18.26 -21.87 56.66
N ARG A 84 -17.97 -21.68 57.95
CA ARG A 84 -16.87 -20.83 58.43
C ARG A 84 -15.50 -21.39 58.04
N GLU A 85 -15.30 -22.68 58.25
CA GLU A 85 -14.06 -23.37 57.85
C GLU A 85 -13.84 -23.34 56.33
N GLY A 86 -14.91 -23.51 55.54
CA GLY A 86 -14.85 -23.42 54.09
C GLY A 86 -14.45 -22.04 53.57
N LEU A 87 -14.97 -20.97 54.17
CA LEU A 87 -14.62 -19.58 53.80
C LEU A 87 -13.17 -19.23 54.17
N LEU A 88 -12.68 -19.68 55.33
CA LEU A 88 -11.28 -19.50 55.71
C LEU A 88 -10.33 -20.26 54.77
N ALA A 89 -10.65 -21.50 54.43
CA ALA A 89 -9.89 -22.28 53.46
C ALA A 89 -9.86 -21.59 52.09
N LEU A 90 -10.96 -21.01 51.64
CA LEU A 90 -11.04 -20.25 50.40
C LEU A 90 -10.18 -18.97 50.44
N GLY A 91 -10.23 -18.21 51.55
CA GLY A 91 -9.39 -17.02 51.74
C GLY A 91 -7.90 -17.34 51.72
N VAL A 92 -7.48 -18.40 52.42
CA VAL A 92 -6.09 -18.89 52.43
C VAL A 92 -5.68 -19.41 51.05
N ALA A 93 -6.55 -20.14 50.36
CA ALA A 93 -6.29 -20.63 49.01
C ALA A 93 -6.12 -19.49 48.00
N LEU A 94 -6.91 -18.41 48.11
CA LEU A 94 -6.77 -17.20 47.26
C LEU A 94 -5.44 -16.47 47.51
N VAL A 95 -5.00 -16.38 48.77
CA VAL A 95 -3.69 -15.81 49.12
C VAL A 95 -2.55 -16.70 48.60
N ALA A 96 -2.63 -18.01 48.79
CA ALA A 96 -1.64 -18.97 48.33
C ALA A 96 -1.55 -19.00 46.79
N ALA A 97 -2.69 -18.99 46.10
CA ALA A 97 -2.77 -18.91 44.64
C ALA A 97 -2.23 -17.58 44.13
N GLY A 98 -2.55 -16.45 44.77
CA GLY A 98 -2.03 -15.14 44.42
C GLY A 98 -0.52 -15.02 44.60
N LEU A 99 0.03 -15.54 45.70
CA LEU A 99 1.47 -15.60 45.97
C LEU A 99 2.21 -16.58 45.06
N GLY A 100 1.61 -17.74 44.78
CA GLY A 100 2.12 -18.76 43.87
C GLY A 100 2.18 -18.26 42.43
N TYR A 101 1.09 -17.65 41.95
CA TYR A 101 1.03 -16.98 40.65
C TYR A 101 2.04 -15.83 40.58
N ARG A 102 2.16 -15.01 41.63
CA ARG A 102 3.16 -13.94 41.71
C ARG A 102 4.59 -14.47 41.66
N ARG A 103 4.91 -15.60 42.31
CA ARG A 103 6.24 -16.25 42.23
C ARG A 103 6.49 -16.80 40.83
N LEU A 104 5.51 -17.45 40.21
CA LEU A 104 5.61 -18.01 38.86
C LEU A 104 5.78 -16.90 37.81
N VAL A 105 5.01 -15.82 37.92
CA VAL A 105 5.11 -14.64 37.06
C VAL A 105 6.40 -13.88 37.34
N ARG A 106 6.89 -13.76 38.58
CA ARG A 106 8.19 -13.14 38.89
C ARG A 106 9.36 -13.93 38.30
N ARG A 107 9.35 -15.27 38.38
CA ARG A 107 10.37 -16.12 37.74
C ARG A 107 10.33 -16.02 36.21
N ARG A 108 9.16 -15.80 35.60
CA ARG A 108 9.01 -15.55 34.15
C ARG A 108 9.17 -14.09 33.74
N ALA A 109 9.07 -13.15 34.67
CA ALA A 109 9.18 -11.71 34.45
C ALA A 109 10.64 -11.26 34.49
N ASP A 110 11.43 -11.82 33.57
CA ASP A 110 12.65 -11.28 32.98
C ASP A 110 13.03 -9.88 33.52
N ASP A 111 13.83 -9.83 34.58
CA ASP A 111 14.26 -8.57 35.24
C ASP A 111 14.96 -7.63 34.24
N ARG A 112 15.55 -8.18 33.17
CA ARG A 112 16.13 -7.42 32.06
C ARG A 112 15.09 -6.72 31.18
N GLY A 113 13.83 -7.19 31.17
CA GLY A 113 12.74 -6.49 30.48
C GLY A 113 12.28 -5.24 31.23
N ARG A 114 12.40 -5.22 32.56
CA ARG A 114 12.20 -4.01 33.36
C ARG A 114 13.32 -3.01 33.09
N SER A 115 14.58 -3.45 33.08
CA SER A 115 15.70 -2.57 32.77
C SER A 115 15.66 -2.05 31.33
N LEU A 116 15.16 -2.80 30.34
CA LEU A 116 14.96 -2.28 28.99
C LEU A 116 13.80 -1.28 28.92
N ALA A 117 12.68 -1.55 29.59
CA ALA A 117 11.56 -0.61 29.65
C ALA A 117 11.92 0.69 30.39
N GLU A 118 12.72 0.59 31.45
CA GLU A 118 13.26 1.73 32.20
C GLU A 118 14.26 2.51 31.34
N ARG A 119 15.19 1.83 30.65
CA ARG A 119 16.06 2.46 29.65
C ARG A 119 15.26 3.16 28.55
N ALA A 120 14.22 2.52 28.02
CA ALA A 120 13.36 3.11 27.00
C ALA A 120 12.65 4.37 27.53
N ARG A 121 12.12 4.34 28.77
CA ARG A 121 11.50 5.52 29.40
C ARG A 121 12.51 6.65 29.61
N HIS A 122 13.68 6.33 30.17
CA HIS A 122 14.73 7.31 30.40
C HIS A 122 15.19 7.95 29.08
N ARG A 123 15.40 7.13 28.03
CA ARG A 123 15.74 7.64 26.69
C ARG A 123 14.61 8.45 26.07
N LEU A 124 13.34 8.08 26.26
CA LEU A 124 12.21 8.91 25.81
C LEU A 124 12.20 10.29 26.48
N GLU A 125 12.48 10.34 27.78
CA GLU A 125 12.56 11.59 28.55
C GLU A 125 13.72 12.47 28.04
N GLN A 126 14.91 11.89 27.89
CA GLN A 126 16.09 12.59 27.35
C GLN A 126 15.87 13.10 25.91
N LEU A 127 15.36 12.25 25.02
CA LEU A 127 15.13 12.61 23.61
C LEU A 127 14.02 13.66 23.44
N ARG A 128 12.97 13.62 24.29
CA ARG A 128 11.91 14.65 24.29
C ARG A 128 12.42 16.00 24.80
N TYR A 129 13.34 15.99 25.78
CA TYR A 129 14.02 17.21 26.24
C TYR A 129 14.86 17.84 25.12
N VAL A 130 15.66 17.03 24.42
CA VAL A 130 16.47 17.47 23.27
C VAL A 130 15.60 18.07 22.15
N ARG A 131 14.45 17.46 21.84
CA ARG A 131 13.51 17.97 20.82
C ARG A 131 12.88 19.32 21.21
N THR A 132 12.64 19.55 22.50
CA THR A 132 12.04 20.80 22.99
C THR A 132 13.00 21.99 22.80
N TYR A 133 14.31 21.75 22.96
CA TYR A 133 15.34 22.78 22.76
C TYR A 133 15.57 23.16 21.29
N THR A 134 15.41 22.22 20.36
CA THR A 134 15.57 22.51 18.91
C THR A 134 14.38 23.28 18.34
N THR A 135 13.15 23.01 18.79
CA THR A 135 11.98 23.83 18.44
C THR A 135 12.00 25.24 19.05
N GLY A 136 12.74 25.44 20.15
CA GLY A 136 12.85 26.74 20.83
C GLY A 136 13.64 27.83 20.09
N HIS A 137 14.28 27.50 18.96
CA HIS A 137 15.12 28.43 18.20
C HIS A 137 14.44 29.04 16.96
N SER A 138 13.10 29.11 16.93
CA SER A 138 12.37 29.72 15.80
C SER A 138 11.18 30.61 16.18
N VAL A 139 11.22 31.31 17.32
CA VAL A 139 10.46 32.57 17.49
C VAL A 139 11.25 33.47 18.44
N GLY A 140 12.10 34.34 17.88
CA GLY A 140 12.59 35.51 18.60
C GLY A 140 11.48 36.54 18.70
N ALA A 141 10.69 36.52 19.77
CA ALA A 141 9.78 37.60 20.12
C ALA A 141 10.27 38.26 21.42
N SER A 142 10.98 39.36 21.26
CA SER A 142 11.26 40.33 22.30
C SER A 142 9.96 40.98 22.78
N GLY A 143 9.61 40.81 24.05
CA GLY A 143 8.48 41.51 24.67
C GLY A 143 8.44 41.23 26.17
N GLY A 144 8.70 42.26 26.97
CA GLY A 144 8.90 42.15 28.41
C GLY A 144 7.67 41.72 29.19
N GLY A 145 7.92 41.01 30.28
CA GLY A 145 6.91 40.61 31.26
C GLY A 145 7.58 39.88 32.41
N LEU A 146 7.52 40.46 33.60
CA LEU A 146 8.09 39.96 34.84
C LEU A 146 7.40 38.65 35.24
N GLU A 147 8.00 37.50 34.99
CA GLU A 147 7.53 36.21 35.52
C GLU A 147 8.42 35.74 36.67
N TRP A 148 7.93 35.93 37.90
CA TRP A 148 8.43 35.23 39.07
C TRP A 148 7.94 33.77 39.03
N ALA A 149 8.56 32.95 38.20
CA ALA A 149 8.40 31.51 38.20
C ALA A 149 9.42 30.89 39.18
N ARG A 150 8.96 30.55 40.39
CA ARG A 150 9.75 29.79 41.37
C ARG A 150 9.87 28.34 40.88
N SER A 151 10.78 28.10 39.94
CA SER A 151 11.07 26.78 39.40
C SER A 151 11.98 26.03 40.37
N THR A 152 11.46 24.99 41.02
CA THR A 152 12.30 23.90 41.56
C THR A 152 12.69 22.98 40.40
N GLY A 153 13.33 23.56 39.39
CA GLY A 153 13.83 22.86 38.22
C GLY A 153 15.26 22.42 38.51
N ARG A 154 15.47 21.13 38.75
CA ARG A 154 16.80 20.54 38.64
C ARG A 154 17.17 20.60 37.15
N GLN A 155 17.72 21.72 36.70
CA GLN A 155 18.29 21.87 35.36
C GLN A 155 19.53 20.98 35.28
N LEU A 156 19.31 19.69 35.01
CA LEU A 156 20.32 18.86 34.39
C LEU A 156 20.47 19.41 32.98
N ALA A 157 21.42 20.33 32.80
CA ALA A 157 21.91 20.74 31.50
C ALA A 157 22.60 19.52 30.86
N GLU A 158 21.82 18.55 30.40
CA GLU A 158 22.33 17.50 29.53
C GLU A 158 22.76 18.17 28.23
N GLN A 159 24.04 18.04 27.90
CA GLN A 159 24.54 18.49 26.60
C GLN A 159 23.77 17.77 25.49
N PRO A 160 23.26 18.49 24.47
CA PRO A 160 22.56 17.86 23.37
C PRO A 160 23.53 16.92 22.64
N LEU A 161 23.16 15.63 22.53
CA LEU A 161 23.96 14.64 21.81
C LEU A 161 24.27 15.12 20.39
N THR A 162 25.52 14.94 19.99
CA THR A 162 25.96 15.09 18.59
C THR A 162 25.36 13.97 17.73
N LEU A 163 25.34 14.15 16.41
CA LEU A 163 24.80 13.14 15.50
C LEU A 163 25.54 11.77 15.63
N PRO A 164 26.89 11.71 15.68
CA PRO A 164 27.58 10.43 15.88
C PRO A 164 27.24 9.75 17.21
N GLU A 165 27.14 10.52 18.30
CA GLU A 165 26.76 9.98 19.61
C GLU A 165 25.32 9.47 19.63
N LEU A 166 24.42 10.19 18.95
CA LEU A 166 23.02 9.77 18.80
C LEU A 166 22.92 8.45 18.01
N VAL A 167 23.70 8.31 16.93
CA VAL A 167 23.81 7.08 16.14
C VAL A 167 24.31 5.91 17.00
N ALA A 168 25.39 6.13 17.75
CA ALA A 168 25.95 5.11 18.65
C ALA A 168 24.91 4.69 19.70
N SER A 169 24.26 5.66 20.35
CA SER A 169 23.22 5.39 21.35
C SER A 169 22.02 4.64 20.77
N TYR A 170 21.62 4.98 19.55
CA TYR A 170 20.54 4.28 18.85
C TYR A 170 20.93 2.82 18.57
N ARG A 171 22.13 2.56 18.05
CA ARG A 171 22.63 1.21 17.76
C ARG A 171 22.70 0.35 19.03
N GLU A 172 23.25 0.89 20.12
CA GLU A 172 23.29 0.22 21.43
C GLU A 172 21.89 -0.16 21.93
N PHE A 173 20.91 0.73 21.73
CA PHE A 173 19.54 0.46 22.13
C PHE A 173 18.87 -0.59 21.25
N VAL A 174 19.10 -0.56 19.93
CA VAL A 174 18.65 -1.59 18.98
C VAL A 174 19.19 -2.96 19.40
N GLU A 175 20.49 -3.08 19.69
CA GLU A 175 21.10 -4.34 20.14
C GLU A 175 20.49 -4.85 21.45
N ALA A 176 20.26 -3.94 22.40
CA ALA A 176 19.60 -4.29 23.65
C ALA A 176 18.14 -4.74 23.43
N ALA A 177 17.42 -4.11 22.50
CA ALA A 177 16.05 -4.45 22.14
C ALA A 177 15.96 -5.80 21.41
N THR A 178 16.82 -6.07 20.43
CA THR A 178 16.85 -7.34 19.69
C THR A 178 17.27 -8.49 20.60
N ALA A 179 18.28 -8.30 21.47
CA ALA A 179 18.69 -9.33 22.45
C ALA A 179 17.60 -9.62 23.49
N TRP A 180 16.77 -8.63 23.84
CA TRP A 180 15.60 -8.82 24.69
C TRP A 180 14.47 -9.55 23.96
N TRP A 181 14.24 -9.22 22.69
CA TRP A 181 13.19 -9.82 21.87
C TRP A 181 13.48 -11.28 21.52
N ARG A 182 14.72 -11.61 21.13
CA ARG A 182 15.13 -12.98 20.77
C ARG A 182 14.94 -14.00 21.88
N ARG A 183 15.03 -13.58 23.14
CA ARG A 183 14.73 -14.45 24.29
C ARG A 183 13.26 -14.88 24.36
N ARG A 184 12.36 -14.15 23.68
CA ARG A 184 10.92 -14.48 23.57
C ARG A 184 10.61 -15.20 22.27
N SER A 185 11.27 -14.77 21.20
CA SER A 185 11.12 -15.32 19.86
C SER A 185 12.51 -15.61 19.31
N PRO A 186 13.05 -16.84 19.46
CA PRO A 186 14.42 -17.16 19.05
C PRO A 186 14.74 -16.83 17.59
N THR A 187 13.72 -16.89 16.72
CA THR A 187 13.79 -16.56 15.30
C THR A 187 13.37 -15.12 14.98
N GLY A 188 12.93 -14.35 15.98
CA GLY A 188 12.37 -13.02 15.80
C GLY A 188 13.43 -11.94 15.61
N ARG A 189 13.23 -11.09 14.60
CA ARG A 189 14.11 -9.96 14.25
C ARG A 189 13.45 -8.63 14.61
N LEU A 190 14.24 -7.55 14.62
CA LEU A 190 13.70 -6.20 14.57
C LEU A 190 13.58 -5.78 13.11
N VAL A 191 12.40 -5.33 12.70
CA VAL A 191 12.14 -4.78 11.36
C VAL A 191 11.78 -3.31 11.51
N VAL A 192 12.59 -2.43 10.93
CA VAL A 192 12.35 -0.98 10.89
C VAL A 192 11.94 -0.61 9.47
N GLY A 193 10.66 -0.33 9.28
CA GLY A 193 10.11 0.17 8.03
C GLY A 193 10.16 1.68 7.97
N ILE A 194 10.73 2.22 6.89
CA ILE A 194 10.75 3.65 6.56
C ILE A 194 9.93 3.82 5.27
N ASP A 195 8.78 4.47 5.40
CA ASP A 195 7.84 4.67 4.30
C ASP A 195 7.90 6.10 3.74
N GLU A 196 7.39 6.30 2.54
CA GLU A 196 7.17 7.63 1.93
C GLU A 196 8.43 8.51 1.80
N VAL A 197 9.60 7.93 1.46
CA VAL A 197 10.85 8.69 1.24
C VAL A 197 10.70 9.76 0.15
N ASP A 198 9.77 9.54 -0.78
CA ASP A 198 9.41 10.47 -1.83
C ASP A 198 8.71 11.76 -1.35
N ARG A 199 8.38 11.88 -0.06
CA ARG A 199 7.97 13.17 0.54
C ARG A 199 9.07 14.22 0.56
N ILE A 200 10.33 13.80 0.47
CA ILE A 200 11.48 14.70 0.37
C ILE A 200 11.51 15.23 -1.07
N ALA A 201 10.94 16.42 -1.28
CA ALA A 201 10.75 16.99 -2.62
C ALA A 201 12.07 17.31 -3.34
N ASP A 202 13.15 17.59 -2.60
CA ASP A 202 14.47 17.86 -3.16
C ASP A 202 15.26 16.55 -3.36
N PRO A 203 15.56 16.16 -4.60
CA PRO A 203 16.28 14.92 -4.86
C PRO A 203 17.71 14.93 -4.28
N ALA A 204 18.34 16.09 -4.07
CA ALA A 204 19.63 16.17 -3.39
C ALA A 204 19.52 15.85 -1.89
N LYS A 205 18.39 16.23 -1.25
CA LYS A 205 18.09 15.83 0.13
C LYS A 205 17.78 14.34 0.24
N VAL A 206 17.16 13.72 -0.77
CA VAL A 206 16.95 12.26 -0.83
C VAL A 206 18.28 11.51 -0.84
N GLU A 207 19.24 11.95 -1.66
CA GLU A 207 20.57 11.32 -1.70
C GLU A 207 21.31 11.44 -0.36
N ARG A 208 21.23 12.61 0.29
CA ARG A 208 21.77 12.81 1.65
C ARG A 208 21.08 11.92 2.66
N PHE A 209 19.75 11.85 2.63
CA PHE A 209 18.94 10.96 3.47
C PHE A 209 19.40 9.51 3.39
N VAL A 210 19.55 8.98 2.18
CA VAL A 210 20.02 7.62 1.92
C VAL A 210 21.44 7.42 2.47
N ASN A 211 22.35 8.36 2.26
CA ASN A 211 23.72 8.26 2.78
C ASN A 211 23.77 8.33 4.32
N ASP A 212 22.98 9.20 4.94
CA ASP A 212 22.91 9.32 6.39
C ASP A 212 22.27 8.08 7.05
N LEU A 213 21.30 7.44 6.36
CA LEU A 213 20.74 6.17 6.80
C LEU A 213 21.79 5.07 6.96
N LYS A 214 22.87 5.08 6.14
CA LYS A 214 23.98 4.12 6.30
C LYS A 214 24.55 4.13 7.72
N ALA A 215 24.57 5.29 8.37
CA ALA A 215 25.06 5.42 9.74
C ALA A 215 24.18 4.68 10.75
N MET A 216 22.90 4.41 10.45
CA MET A 216 22.00 3.65 11.32
C MET A 216 22.08 2.13 11.13
N PHE A 217 22.61 1.69 9.99
CA PHE A 217 22.67 0.27 9.62
C PHE A 217 23.79 -0.48 10.38
N GLY A 218 23.89 -1.79 10.17
CA GLY A 218 24.97 -2.61 10.73
C GLY A 218 24.70 -3.21 12.12
N THR A 219 23.47 -3.12 12.63
CA THR A 219 23.08 -3.81 13.87
C THR A 219 22.63 -5.24 13.58
N ARG A 220 23.11 -6.20 14.38
CA ARG A 220 22.74 -7.61 14.22
C ARG A 220 21.25 -7.80 14.50
N ASP A 221 20.61 -8.64 13.67
CA ASP A 221 19.20 -9.03 13.78
C ASP A 221 18.22 -7.86 13.66
N CYS A 222 18.64 -6.81 12.95
CA CYS A 222 17.84 -5.68 12.56
C CYS A 222 17.78 -5.61 11.03
N VAL A 223 16.58 -5.48 10.47
CA VAL A 223 16.34 -5.32 9.03
C VAL A 223 15.67 -3.97 8.80
N TYR A 224 16.22 -3.19 7.88
CA TYR A 224 15.63 -1.93 7.44
C TYR A 224 14.92 -2.15 6.11
N LEU A 225 13.62 -1.85 6.06
CA LEU A 225 12.85 -1.83 4.82
C LEU A 225 12.54 -0.38 4.48
N VAL A 226 13.05 0.10 3.36
CA VAL A 226 12.82 1.48 2.90
C VAL A 226 12.01 1.43 1.63
N THR A 227 10.91 2.18 1.57
CA THR A 227 10.08 2.26 0.36
C THR A 227 10.22 3.63 -0.28
N VAL A 228 10.49 3.63 -1.58
CA VAL A 228 10.69 4.82 -2.41
C VAL A 228 9.80 4.67 -3.64
N SER A 229 9.19 5.76 -4.12
CA SER A 229 8.46 5.73 -5.38
C SER A 229 9.41 5.76 -6.58
N ASP A 230 8.97 5.21 -7.72
CA ASP A 230 9.77 5.22 -8.96
C ASP A 230 10.13 6.64 -9.44
N GLU A 231 9.26 7.62 -9.14
CA GLU A 231 9.50 9.02 -9.50
C GLU A 231 10.68 9.60 -8.73
N ALA A 232 10.71 9.44 -7.40
CA ALA A 232 11.83 9.84 -6.58
C ALA A 232 13.12 9.12 -6.97
N LEU A 233 13.04 7.82 -7.28
CA LEU A 233 14.17 7.01 -7.75
C LEU A 233 14.75 7.55 -9.08
N SER A 234 13.89 7.82 -10.07
CA SER A 234 14.30 8.31 -11.39
C SER A 234 15.00 9.67 -11.35
N SER A 235 14.60 10.54 -10.42
CA SER A 235 15.22 11.85 -10.20
C SER A 235 16.65 11.76 -9.64
N VAL A 236 16.93 10.71 -8.85
CA VAL A 236 18.25 10.42 -8.28
C VAL A 236 19.14 9.72 -9.31
N GLU A 237 18.61 8.73 -10.04
CA GLU A 237 19.33 8.01 -11.10
C GLU A 237 19.70 8.92 -12.29
N GLY A 238 18.82 9.86 -12.67
CA GLY A 238 19.03 10.75 -13.82
C GLY A 238 20.26 11.65 -13.74
N ARG A 239 20.80 11.90 -12.54
CA ARG A 239 22.05 12.65 -12.31
C ARG A 239 23.30 11.77 -12.32
N ALA A 240 23.17 10.48 -12.07
CA ALA A 240 24.27 9.53 -11.95
C ALA A 240 24.55 8.79 -13.26
N ARG A 241 24.50 9.47 -14.42
CA ARG A 241 24.88 8.86 -15.70
C ARG A 241 26.35 8.44 -15.67
N GLY A 242 26.62 7.19 -15.31
CA GLY A 242 27.94 6.56 -15.30
C GLY A 242 28.53 6.17 -13.94
N ALA A 243 27.84 6.43 -12.81
CA ALA A 243 28.31 6.05 -11.47
C ALA A 243 27.29 5.16 -10.75
N ARG A 244 27.74 4.23 -9.90
CA ARG A 244 26.86 3.50 -8.97
C ARG A 244 26.10 4.52 -8.12
N THR A 245 24.78 4.41 -8.08
CA THR A 245 23.97 5.38 -7.35
C THR A 245 24.17 5.23 -5.84
N ALA A 246 23.90 6.29 -5.06
CA ALA A 246 23.95 6.21 -3.60
C ALA A 246 23.09 5.04 -3.08
N LEU A 247 21.95 4.77 -3.72
CA LEU A 247 21.04 3.66 -3.41
C LEU A 247 21.70 2.29 -3.58
N ASP A 248 22.39 2.05 -4.72
CA ASP A 248 23.08 0.79 -5.02
C ASP A 248 24.20 0.48 -4.02
N SER A 249 24.77 1.52 -3.40
CA SER A 249 25.82 1.39 -2.38
C SER A 249 25.31 1.38 -0.94
N THR A 250 24.02 1.65 -0.73
CA THR A 250 23.40 1.77 0.60
C THR A 250 22.65 0.52 1.00
N PHE A 251 21.89 -0.04 0.06
CA PHE A 251 21.01 -1.16 0.31
C PHE A 251 21.64 -2.45 -0.18
N GLU A 252 21.47 -3.52 0.60
CA GLU A 252 21.93 -4.86 0.23
C GLU A 252 21.10 -5.43 -0.93
N GLU A 253 19.79 -5.15 -0.92
CA GLU A 253 18.84 -5.64 -1.92
C GLU A 253 17.82 -4.55 -2.27
N LEU A 254 17.63 -4.34 -3.58
CA LEU A 254 16.61 -3.44 -4.12
C LEU A 254 15.51 -4.27 -4.78
N VAL A 255 14.33 -4.30 -4.16
CA VAL A 255 13.17 -5.00 -4.70
C VAL A 255 12.26 -4.01 -5.42
N ARG A 256 12.18 -4.11 -6.75
CA ARG A 256 11.20 -3.33 -7.54
C ARG A 256 9.87 -4.07 -7.57
N VAL A 257 8.80 -3.36 -7.21
CA VAL A 257 7.43 -3.88 -7.28
C VAL A 257 6.81 -3.42 -8.59
N PRO A 258 6.63 -4.30 -9.59
CA PRO A 258 6.05 -3.91 -10.87
C PRO A 258 4.57 -3.58 -10.73
N ALA A 259 4.02 -2.88 -11.73
CA ALA A 259 2.58 -2.78 -11.91
C ALA A 259 1.95 -4.18 -12.02
N MET A 260 0.73 -4.34 -11.53
CA MET A 260 0.06 -5.64 -11.57
C MET A 260 -0.28 -6.03 -13.00
N ASP A 261 -0.04 -7.29 -13.34
CA ASP A 261 -0.53 -7.90 -14.57
C ASP A 261 -2.06 -8.05 -14.56
N LEU A 262 -2.63 -8.43 -15.71
CA LEU A 262 -4.08 -8.60 -15.85
C LEU A 262 -4.66 -9.65 -14.87
N PRO A 263 -4.08 -10.87 -14.73
CA PRO A 263 -4.56 -11.84 -13.75
C PRO A 263 -4.63 -11.30 -12.31
N THR A 264 -3.56 -10.63 -11.86
CA THR A 264 -3.48 -10.07 -10.50
C THR A 264 -4.45 -8.91 -10.33
N ALA A 265 -4.59 -8.04 -11.34
CA ALA A 265 -5.56 -6.95 -11.35
C ALA A 265 -7.00 -7.46 -11.25
N VAL A 266 -7.34 -8.50 -12.01
CA VAL A 266 -8.65 -9.18 -11.97
C VAL A 266 -8.92 -9.72 -10.56
N ALA A 267 -7.98 -10.46 -9.99
CA ALA A 267 -8.12 -11.03 -8.65
C ALA A 267 -8.32 -9.94 -7.58
N LEU A 268 -7.62 -8.82 -7.71
CA LEU A 268 -7.73 -7.69 -6.78
C LEU A 268 -9.09 -6.98 -6.86
N VAL A 269 -9.63 -6.79 -8.07
CA VAL A 269 -10.93 -6.14 -8.27
C VAL A 269 -12.07 -7.07 -7.86
N GLN A 270 -12.03 -8.36 -8.21
CA GLN A 270 -13.07 -9.33 -7.88
C GLN A 270 -13.25 -9.53 -6.36
N ARG A 271 -12.17 -9.38 -5.57
CA ARG A 271 -12.26 -9.36 -4.10
C ARG A 271 -13.07 -8.19 -3.52
N ARG A 272 -13.31 -7.14 -4.31
CA ARG A 272 -13.97 -5.89 -3.86
C ARG A 272 -15.26 -5.57 -4.62
N VAL A 273 -15.37 -6.00 -5.87
CA VAL A 273 -16.52 -5.77 -6.74
C VAL A 273 -16.90 -7.11 -7.36
N VAL A 274 -18.02 -7.67 -6.89
CA VAL A 274 -18.55 -8.94 -7.38
C VAL A 274 -19.32 -8.71 -8.68
N GLY A 275 -19.17 -9.61 -9.64
CA GLY A 275 -20.00 -9.64 -10.85
C GLY A 275 -19.62 -8.61 -11.93
N LEU A 276 -18.41 -8.02 -11.88
CA LEU A 276 -17.93 -7.17 -12.96
C LEU A 276 -17.44 -8.04 -14.14
N PRO A 277 -17.99 -7.89 -15.37
CA PRO A 277 -17.57 -8.70 -16.52
C PRO A 277 -16.11 -8.47 -16.93
N TYR A 278 -15.46 -9.49 -17.50
CA TYR A 278 -14.05 -9.43 -17.92
C TYR A 278 -13.66 -8.26 -18.83
N PRO A 279 -14.48 -7.84 -19.82
CA PRO A 279 -14.15 -6.65 -20.62
C PRO A 279 -14.03 -5.36 -19.79
N PHE A 280 -14.82 -5.23 -18.72
CA PHE A 280 -14.70 -4.10 -17.79
C PHE A 280 -13.49 -4.23 -16.87
N LEU A 281 -13.10 -5.45 -16.50
CA LEU A 281 -11.87 -5.71 -15.74
C LEU A 281 -10.61 -5.39 -16.57
N LEU A 282 -10.63 -5.73 -17.86
CA LEU A 282 -9.59 -5.34 -18.81
C LEU A 282 -9.54 -3.82 -18.98
N LEU A 283 -10.69 -3.15 -19.14
CA LEU A 283 -10.76 -1.68 -19.17
C LEU A 283 -10.18 -1.06 -17.89
N CYS A 284 -10.51 -1.61 -16.70
CA CYS A 284 -9.91 -1.19 -15.44
C CYS A 284 -8.39 -1.29 -15.47
N HIS A 285 -7.85 -2.44 -15.89
CA HIS A 285 -6.43 -2.70 -15.96
C HIS A 285 -5.71 -1.72 -16.89
N CYS A 286 -6.26 -1.49 -18.09
CA CYS A 286 -5.71 -0.51 -19.04
C CYS A 286 -5.76 0.92 -18.51
N LEU A 287 -6.90 1.37 -17.97
CA LEU A 287 -7.06 2.75 -17.47
C LEU A 287 -6.21 3.05 -16.25
N ALA A 288 -6.08 2.07 -15.35
CA ALA A 288 -5.32 2.20 -14.11
C ALA A 288 -3.82 1.94 -14.29
N ALA A 289 -3.36 1.57 -15.49
CA ALA A 289 -1.98 1.20 -15.76
C ALA A 289 -1.43 0.11 -14.81
N GLY A 290 -2.28 -0.83 -14.37
CA GLY A 290 -1.90 -1.87 -13.40
C GLY A 290 -1.66 -1.38 -11.95
N LEU A 291 -1.94 -0.11 -11.64
CA LEU A 291 -1.76 0.43 -10.28
C LEU A 291 -2.92 0.00 -9.35
N PRO A 292 -2.64 -0.63 -8.19
CA PRO A 292 -3.70 -1.18 -7.31
C PRO A 292 -4.73 -0.17 -6.83
N ARG A 293 -4.29 1.04 -6.46
CA ARG A 293 -5.17 2.09 -5.96
C ARG A 293 -6.07 2.63 -7.08
N GLU A 294 -5.49 2.87 -8.24
CA GLU A 294 -6.24 3.38 -9.39
C GLU A 294 -7.19 2.33 -9.96
N LEU A 295 -6.87 1.03 -9.91
CA LEU A 295 -7.80 -0.04 -10.28
C LEU A 295 -9.11 0.03 -9.52
N ILE A 296 -9.05 0.19 -8.19
CA ILE A 296 -10.24 0.30 -7.36
C ILE A 296 -10.99 1.59 -7.67
N ARG A 297 -10.27 2.69 -7.91
CA ARG A 297 -10.85 3.98 -8.28
C ARG A 297 -11.60 3.90 -9.61
N VAL A 298 -11.00 3.29 -10.63
CA VAL A 298 -11.59 3.10 -11.96
C VAL A 298 -12.79 2.16 -11.88
N ALA A 299 -12.69 1.04 -11.14
CA ALA A 299 -13.81 0.14 -10.93
C ALA A 299 -15.03 0.86 -10.30
N ARG A 300 -14.80 1.72 -9.30
CA ARG A 300 -15.86 2.57 -8.72
C ARG A 300 -16.43 3.56 -9.75
N ARG A 301 -15.58 4.17 -10.59
CA ARG A 301 -16.03 5.07 -11.67
C ARG A 301 -16.88 4.35 -12.71
N ILE A 302 -16.55 3.11 -13.08
CA ILE A 302 -17.36 2.28 -13.99
C ILE A 302 -18.74 2.00 -13.37
N VAL A 303 -18.78 1.62 -12.09
CA VAL A 303 -20.06 1.39 -11.38
C VAL A 303 -20.88 2.68 -11.26
N ALA A 304 -20.24 3.81 -11.01
CA ALA A 304 -20.90 5.12 -10.98
C ALA A 304 -21.43 5.51 -12.37
N ALA A 305 -20.62 5.35 -13.42
CA ALA A 305 -21.00 5.61 -14.81
C ALA A 305 -22.22 4.79 -15.24
N ARG A 306 -22.30 3.51 -14.83
CA ARG A 306 -23.50 2.68 -15.05
C ARG A 306 -24.74 3.28 -14.39
N ARG A 307 -24.63 3.80 -13.16
CA ARG A 307 -25.75 4.43 -12.43
C ARG A 307 -26.21 5.73 -13.10
N GLU A 308 -25.27 6.55 -13.55
CA GLU A 308 -25.53 7.82 -14.22
C GLU A 308 -26.16 7.62 -15.61
N THR A 309 -25.55 6.77 -16.43
CA THR A 309 -25.98 6.57 -17.83
C THR A 309 -27.16 5.60 -17.98
N ARG A 310 -27.42 4.77 -16.96
CA ARG A 310 -28.35 3.62 -17.00
C ARG A 310 -28.09 2.64 -18.15
N ARG A 311 -26.88 2.64 -18.70
CA ARG A 311 -26.42 1.73 -19.76
C ARG A 311 -25.59 0.60 -19.15
N ASN A 312 -25.63 -0.58 -19.76
CA ASN A 312 -24.79 -1.74 -19.37
C ASN A 312 -23.74 -2.10 -20.44
N GLU A 313 -23.83 -1.47 -21.62
CA GLU A 313 -22.92 -1.73 -22.74
C GLU A 313 -21.51 -1.23 -22.41
N LEU A 314 -20.50 -2.05 -22.72
CA LEU A 314 -19.09 -1.70 -22.56
C LEU A 314 -18.77 -0.37 -23.26
N ALA A 315 -19.23 -0.21 -24.50
CA ALA A 315 -18.96 0.97 -25.30
C ALA A 315 -19.49 2.27 -24.67
N ALA A 316 -20.71 2.25 -24.14
CA ALA A 316 -21.33 3.43 -23.53
C ALA A 316 -20.61 3.83 -22.23
N ILE A 317 -20.32 2.86 -21.36
CA ILE A 317 -19.63 3.11 -20.09
C ILE A 317 -18.17 3.49 -20.32
N ALA A 318 -17.46 2.79 -21.20
CA ALA A 318 -16.07 3.08 -21.54
C ALA A 318 -15.93 4.51 -22.05
N ARG A 319 -16.79 4.94 -22.97
CA ARG A 319 -16.81 6.31 -23.48
C ARG A 319 -16.99 7.35 -22.36
N HIS A 320 -17.95 7.14 -21.47
CA HIS A 320 -18.22 8.04 -20.35
C HIS A 320 -17.00 8.17 -19.42
N VAL A 321 -16.43 7.02 -19.01
CA VAL A 321 -15.30 6.99 -18.08
C VAL A 321 -14.03 7.56 -18.72
N LEU A 322 -13.71 7.18 -19.97
CA LEU A 322 -12.51 7.63 -20.68
C LEU A 322 -12.53 9.14 -20.95
N LEU A 323 -13.65 9.68 -21.43
CA LEU A 323 -13.75 11.13 -21.68
C LEU A 323 -13.72 11.93 -20.38
N ALA A 324 -14.36 11.45 -19.32
CA ALA A 324 -14.27 12.09 -18.00
C ALA A 324 -12.82 12.06 -17.45
N ASP A 325 -12.08 10.98 -17.69
CA ASP A 325 -10.68 10.85 -17.28
C ASP A 325 -9.77 11.83 -18.02
N ALA A 326 -9.90 11.87 -19.35
CA ALA A 326 -9.12 12.76 -20.20
C ALA A 326 -9.38 14.24 -19.89
N ARG A 327 -10.65 14.62 -19.65
CA ARG A 327 -11.01 15.98 -19.21
C ARG A 327 -10.36 16.35 -17.88
N ALA A 328 -10.36 15.43 -16.91
CA ALA A 328 -9.74 15.67 -15.60
C ALA A 328 -8.21 15.81 -15.72
N ALA A 329 -7.55 14.95 -16.50
CA ALA A 329 -6.12 15.04 -16.75
C ALA A 329 -5.74 16.35 -17.49
N HIS A 330 -6.52 16.71 -18.50
CA HIS A 330 -6.36 17.94 -19.26
C HIS A 330 -6.47 19.20 -18.38
N ALA A 331 -7.52 19.29 -17.56
CA ALA A 331 -7.69 20.41 -16.62
C ALA A 331 -6.54 20.49 -15.61
N SER A 332 -6.08 19.34 -15.09
CA SER A 332 -4.96 19.29 -14.14
C SER A 332 -3.64 19.75 -14.75
N LEU A 333 -3.36 19.41 -16.00
CA LEU A 333 -2.11 19.78 -16.68
C LEU A 333 -2.08 21.25 -17.09
N LEU A 334 -3.24 21.83 -17.42
CA LEU A 334 -3.33 23.23 -17.83
C LEU A 334 -3.56 24.20 -16.67
N SER A 335 -3.96 23.71 -15.50
CA SER A 335 -4.20 24.56 -14.32
C SER A 335 -3.05 25.52 -13.98
N PRO A 336 -1.76 25.16 -14.11
CA PRO A 336 -0.66 26.10 -13.87
C PRO A 336 -0.59 27.25 -14.88
N PHE A 337 -1.15 27.06 -16.07
CA PHE A 337 -1.08 28.00 -17.19
C PHE A 337 -2.35 28.81 -17.38
N ALA A 338 -3.31 28.75 -16.45
CA ALA A 338 -4.60 29.44 -16.59
C ALA A 338 -4.47 30.98 -16.76
N ALA A 339 -3.36 31.57 -16.33
CA ALA A 339 -3.08 33.00 -16.50
C ALA A 339 -2.40 33.35 -17.84
N VAL A 340 -2.01 32.35 -18.66
CA VAL A 340 -1.31 32.56 -19.92
C VAL A 340 -2.33 32.92 -21.02
N PRO A 341 -2.17 34.05 -21.73
CA PRO A 341 -3.06 34.41 -22.85
C PRO A 341 -3.14 33.30 -23.90
N GLY A 342 -4.35 32.86 -24.24
CA GLY A 342 -4.58 31.74 -25.17
C GLY A 342 -4.72 30.37 -24.50
N ALA A 343 -4.43 30.24 -23.21
CA ALA A 343 -4.69 29.01 -22.45
C ALA A 343 -6.19 28.70 -22.31
N ASP A 344 -7.07 29.71 -22.39
CA ASP A 344 -8.52 29.50 -22.39
C ASP A 344 -9.01 28.68 -23.59
N ALA A 345 -8.37 28.89 -24.76
CA ALA A 345 -8.65 28.09 -25.96
C ALA A 345 -8.14 26.64 -25.82
N LEU A 346 -7.09 26.43 -25.04
CA LEU A 346 -6.63 25.10 -24.64
C LEU A 346 -7.60 24.45 -23.66
N LEU A 347 -8.07 25.18 -22.65
CA LEU A 347 -9.01 24.69 -21.62
C LEU A 347 -10.38 24.27 -22.22
N ALA A 348 -10.80 24.91 -23.32
CA ALA A 348 -12.00 24.56 -24.07
C ALA A 348 -11.80 23.28 -24.89
N LEU A 349 -11.97 22.11 -24.25
CA LEU A 349 -12.05 20.85 -24.98
C LEU A 349 -13.33 20.78 -25.84
N PRO A 350 -13.24 20.46 -27.14
CA PRO A 350 -14.44 20.12 -27.89
C PRO A 350 -15.08 18.86 -27.29
N ASP A 351 -16.42 18.85 -27.18
CA ASP A 351 -17.20 17.75 -26.58
C ASP A 351 -17.14 16.41 -27.35
N GLY A 352 -16.34 16.34 -28.42
CA GLY A 352 -16.22 15.18 -29.31
C GLY A 352 -14.94 14.36 -29.14
N ALA A 353 -14.89 13.21 -29.81
CA ALA A 353 -13.72 12.32 -29.87
C ALA A 353 -12.66 12.77 -30.89
N ALA A 354 -12.86 13.91 -31.55
CA ALA A 354 -11.83 14.53 -32.38
C ALA A 354 -10.75 15.08 -31.45
N GLY A 355 -9.59 14.40 -31.42
CA GLY A 355 -8.51 14.75 -30.53
C GLY A 355 -8.10 16.22 -30.71
N PRO A 356 -7.61 16.88 -29.65
CA PRO A 356 -7.17 18.26 -29.73
C PRO A 356 -5.93 18.43 -30.62
N ALA A 357 -5.46 17.43 -31.36
CA ALA A 357 -4.32 17.53 -32.26
C ALA A 357 -4.44 18.68 -33.27
N ASP A 358 -5.65 19.07 -33.68
CA ASP A 358 -5.84 20.22 -34.58
C ASP A 358 -5.81 21.56 -33.83
N VAL A 359 -6.26 21.58 -32.58
CA VAL A 359 -6.17 22.75 -31.66
C VAL A 359 -4.73 22.94 -31.17
N LEU A 360 -4.04 21.84 -30.83
CA LEU A 360 -2.67 21.77 -30.32
C LEU A 360 -1.64 22.06 -31.42
N ARG A 361 -1.87 21.63 -32.67
CA ARG A 361 -0.98 21.95 -33.81
C ARG A 361 -0.97 23.43 -34.18
N GLY A 362 -2.03 24.17 -33.87
CA GLY A 362 -2.12 25.61 -34.09
C GLY A 362 -1.38 26.44 -33.04
N LEU A 363 -1.01 25.85 -31.90
CA LEU A 363 -0.38 26.54 -30.79
C LEU A 363 1.14 26.40 -30.87
N ARG A 364 1.77 27.31 -31.63
CA ARG A 364 3.20 27.57 -31.45
C ARG A 364 3.35 28.50 -30.25
N THR A 365 4.05 28.04 -29.23
CA THR A 365 4.41 28.84 -28.06
C THR A 365 5.92 28.82 -27.90
N ASP A 366 6.49 29.98 -27.57
CA ASP A 366 7.91 30.12 -27.24
C ASP A 366 8.19 29.74 -25.77
N GLU A 367 7.14 29.45 -24.98
CA GLU A 367 7.26 29.03 -23.59
C GLU A 367 7.56 27.52 -23.49
N PRO A 368 8.76 27.12 -23.00
CA PRO A 368 9.18 25.71 -23.02
C PRO A 368 8.33 24.82 -22.11
N GLU A 369 7.84 25.36 -20.99
CA GLU A 369 6.98 24.62 -20.06
C GLU A 369 5.59 24.33 -20.66
N LEU A 370 5.03 25.30 -21.39
CA LEU A 370 3.75 25.15 -22.07
C LEU A 370 3.88 24.20 -23.26
N ALA A 371 4.98 24.28 -24.04
CA ALA A 371 5.27 23.34 -25.11
C ALA A 371 5.36 21.89 -24.58
N ALA A 372 6.05 21.68 -23.45
CA ALA A 372 6.14 20.37 -22.80
C ALA A 372 4.79 19.88 -22.24
N ALA A 373 3.90 20.79 -21.82
CA ALA A 373 2.54 20.45 -21.40
C ALA A 373 1.68 20.03 -22.61
N VAL A 374 1.76 20.77 -23.72
CA VAL A 374 1.08 20.47 -25.00
C VAL A 374 1.51 19.09 -25.53
N ASP A 375 2.80 18.76 -25.47
CA ASP A 375 3.30 17.46 -25.91
C ASP A 375 2.75 16.30 -25.07
N ARG A 376 2.68 16.47 -23.75
CA ARG A 376 2.04 15.53 -22.82
C ARG A 376 0.54 15.40 -23.08
N LEU A 377 -0.13 16.50 -23.44
CA LEU A 377 -1.54 16.47 -23.82
C LEU A 377 -1.78 15.69 -25.10
N ASP A 378 -1.00 15.92 -26.16
CA ASP A 378 -1.08 15.17 -27.42
C ASP A 378 -0.91 13.66 -27.16
N ALA A 379 0.14 13.27 -26.42
CA ALA A 379 0.38 11.88 -26.08
C ALA A 379 -0.80 11.26 -25.29
N GLY A 380 -1.29 11.93 -24.24
CA GLY A 380 -2.41 11.44 -23.44
C GLY A 380 -3.73 11.34 -24.20
N TRP A 381 -3.98 12.25 -25.14
CA TRP A 381 -5.14 12.19 -26.02
C TRP A 381 -5.04 11.06 -27.04
N ARG A 382 -3.86 10.77 -27.60
CA ARG A 382 -3.67 9.61 -28.49
C ARG A 382 -3.94 8.29 -27.79
N VAL A 383 -3.46 8.14 -26.55
CA VAL A 383 -3.76 6.97 -25.73
C VAL A 383 -5.25 6.87 -25.44
N THR A 384 -5.89 7.98 -25.06
CA THR A 384 -7.34 8.03 -24.81
C THR A 384 -8.14 7.66 -26.06
N ALA A 385 -7.77 8.20 -27.22
CA ALA A 385 -8.43 7.91 -28.50
C ALA A 385 -8.31 6.42 -28.86
N THR A 386 -7.15 5.82 -28.61
CA THR A 386 -6.93 4.39 -28.85
C THR A 386 -7.74 3.53 -27.89
N LEU A 387 -7.81 3.90 -26.61
CA LEU A 387 -8.69 3.22 -25.64
C LEU A 387 -10.16 3.36 -26.02
N LEU A 388 -10.59 4.52 -26.53
CA LEU A 388 -11.95 4.71 -27.04
C LEU A 388 -12.22 3.85 -28.27
N ASP A 389 -11.28 3.74 -29.20
CA ASP A 389 -11.41 2.88 -30.37
C ASP A 389 -11.60 1.42 -29.94
N VAL A 390 -10.70 0.91 -29.10
CA VAL A 390 -10.71 -0.48 -28.62
C VAL A 390 -11.94 -0.80 -27.78
N PHE A 391 -12.27 0.02 -26.78
CA PHE A 391 -13.36 -0.29 -25.83
C PHE A 391 -14.72 0.28 -26.21
N SER A 392 -14.82 1.18 -27.20
CA SER A 392 -16.10 1.70 -27.70
C SER A 392 -16.43 1.26 -29.12
N ARG A 393 -15.53 1.41 -30.10
CA ARG A 393 -15.85 1.01 -31.48
C ARG A 393 -15.70 -0.49 -31.70
N ARG A 394 -14.79 -1.12 -30.96
CA ARG A 394 -14.44 -2.54 -31.10
C ARG A 394 -14.82 -3.34 -29.86
N ALA A 395 -15.84 -2.88 -29.14
CA ALA A 395 -16.31 -3.48 -27.91
C ALA A 395 -16.68 -4.96 -28.08
N ASP A 396 -17.24 -5.33 -29.24
CA ASP A 396 -17.62 -6.70 -29.56
C ASP A 396 -16.38 -7.61 -29.74
N GLU A 397 -15.32 -7.10 -30.36
CA GLU A 397 -14.05 -7.84 -30.50
C GLU A 397 -13.40 -8.07 -29.14
N VAL A 398 -13.42 -7.05 -28.27
CA VAL A 398 -12.94 -7.18 -26.88
C VAL A 398 -13.78 -8.20 -26.10
N ALA A 399 -15.11 -8.22 -26.30
CA ALA A 399 -15.97 -9.22 -25.68
C ALA A 399 -15.67 -10.63 -26.21
N ALA A 400 -15.38 -10.77 -27.51
CA ALA A 400 -15.03 -12.04 -28.15
C ALA A 400 -13.72 -12.64 -27.60
N LEU A 401 -12.76 -11.84 -27.13
CA LEU A 401 -11.55 -12.35 -26.46
C LEU A 401 -11.87 -13.21 -25.23
N PHE A 402 -13.00 -12.95 -24.58
CA PHE A 402 -13.45 -13.69 -23.39
C PHE A 402 -14.62 -14.63 -23.69
N ALA A 403 -15.05 -14.73 -24.94
CA ALA A 403 -15.99 -15.75 -25.36
C ALA A 403 -15.24 -17.08 -25.39
N ALA A 404 -15.77 -18.10 -24.70
CA ALA A 404 -15.23 -19.44 -24.79
C ALA A 404 -15.27 -19.89 -26.26
N PRO A 405 -14.22 -20.49 -26.82
CA PRO A 405 -14.30 -21.08 -28.15
C PRO A 405 -15.43 -22.12 -28.15
N PRO A 406 -16.33 -22.10 -29.14
CA PRO A 406 -17.19 -23.24 -29.38
C PRO A 406 -16.25 -24.38 -29.85
N GLU A 407 -16.24 -25.49 -29.12
CA GLU A 407 -15.73 -26.80 -29.58
C GLU A 407 -14.22 -27.14 -29.53
N THR A 408 -13.36 -26.45 -28.78
CA THR A 408 -12.04 -27.01 -28.47
C THR A 408 -12.04 -27.73 -27.12
N PRO A 409 -11.77 -29.06 -27.05
CA PRO A 409 -11.38 -29.66 -25.78
C PRO A 409 -10.15 -28.90 -25.26
N PRO A 410 -10.05 -28.65 -23.94
CA PRO A 410 -8.98 -27.84 -23.39
C PRO A 410 -7.62 -28.38 -23.86
N PRO A 411 -6.68 -27.50 -24.27
CA PRO A 411 -5.37 -27.95 -24.71
C PRO A 411 -4.75 -28.84 -23.64
N ALA A 412 -4.08 -29.90 -24.07
CA ALA A 412 -3.32 -30.80 -23.22
C ALA A 412 -2.13 -30.05 -22.59
N ASP A 413 -2.43 -29.17 -21.64
CA ASP A 413 -1.51 -28.41 -20.81
C ASP A 413 -1.39 -29.12 -19.45
N PRO A 414 -0.26 -28.98 -18.72
CA PRO A 414 0.10 -29.77 -17.54
C PRO A 414 -0.97 -29.85 -16.43
N TRP A 415 -1.90 -28.89 -16.37
CA TRP A 415 -2.96 -28.87 -15.36
C TRP A 415 -3.99 -30.01 -15.51
N LEU A 416 -4.27 -30.45 -16.75
CA LEU A 416 -5.19 -31.58 -17.00
C LEU A 416 -4.62 -32.92 -16.52
N SER A 417 -3.32 -33.01 -16.27
CA SER A 417 -2.73 -34.21 -15.65
C SER A 417 -3.05 -34.35 -14.15
N ALA A 418 -3.45 -33.25 -13.50
CA ALA A 418 -3.88 -33.24 -12.10
C ALA A 418 -5.37 -33.49 -11.92
N LEU A 419 -6.19 -33.22 -12.94
CA LEU A 419 -7.58 -33.63 -12.98
C LEU A 419 -7.64 -35.09 -13.46
N ARG A 420 -8.12 -36.01 -12.62
CA ARG A 420 -8.47 -37.36 -13.09
C ARG A 420 -9.88 -37.29 -13.67
N PRO A 421 -10.07 -37.27 -15.01
CA PRO A 421 -11.40 -37.43 -15.57
C PRO A 421 -11.93 -38.80 -15.19
N TYR A 422 -13.22 -38.87 -14.88
CA TYR A 422 -13.93 -40.13 -14.72
C TYR A 422 -15.28 -40.04 -15.45
N GLU A 423 -15.77 -41.18 -15.93
CA GLU A 423 -17.15 -41.26 -16.40
C GLU A 423 -18.06 -41.17 -15.19
N ALA A 424 -18.72 -40.02 -15.06
CA ALA A 424 -19.94 -39.93 -14.26
C ALA A 424 -21.02 -40.59 -15.12
N GLY A 425 -21.76 -41.56 -14.56
CA GLY A 425 -22.73 -42.37 -15.31
C GLY A 425 -23.65 -41.55 -16.24
N GLU A 426 -24.17 -42.19 -17.29
CA GLU A 426 -24.97 -41.56 -18.37
C GLU A 426 -24.19 -40.67 -19.35
N GLY A 427 -22.92 -40.98 -19.61
CA GLY A 427 -22.12 -40.28 -20.64
C GLY A 427 -21.71 -38.86 -20.25
N ARG A 428 -21.74 -38.53 -18.95
CA ARG A 428 -21.29 -37.25 -18.39
C ARG A 428 -19.82 -37.33 -18.00
N ILE A 429 -19.08 -36.24 -18.23
CA ILE A 429 -17.66 -36.16 -17.86
C ILE A 429 -17.54 -35.40 -16.54
N GLY A 430 -16.98 -36.05 -15.52
CA GLY A 430 -16.66 -35.45 -14.23
C GLY A 430 -15.16 -35.23 -14.05
N PHE A 431 -14.77 -34.32 -13.15
CA PHE A 431 -13.38 -34.12 -12.76
C PHE A 431 -13.22 -33.97 -11.24
N SER A 432 -12.04 -34.31 -10.72
CA SER A 432 -11.70 -34.15 -9.30
C SER A 432 -10.65 -33.07 -9.11
N TYR A 433 -10.91 -32.09 -8.24
CA TYR A 433 -9.97 -31.02 -7.87
C TYR A 433 -9.88 -30.88 -6.36
N ASN A 434 -8.66 -30.92 -5.81
CA ASN A 434 -8.41 -30.89 -4.35
C ASN A 434 -9.24 -31.91 -3.54
N GLY A 435 -9.49 -33.09 -4.13
CA GLY A 435 -10.27 -34.16 -3.48
C GLY A 435 -11.78 -33.98 -3.51
N ILE A 436 -12.28 -32.96 -4.23
CA ILE A 436 -13.72 -32.72 -4.45
C ILE A 436 -14.04 -33.09 -5.90
N ARG A 437 -15.03 -33.97 -6.09
CA ARG A 437 -15.59 -34.29 -7.41
C ARG A 437 -16.55 -33.20 -7.88
N TYR A 438 -16.47 -32.88 -9.16
CA TYR A 438 -17.38 -31.97 -9.85
C TYR A 438 -18.02 -32.71 -11.03
N GLU A 439 -19.34 -32.59 -11.16
CA GLU A 439 -20.14 -33.18 -12.24
C GLU A 439 -20.87 -32.10 -13.03
N GLN A 440 -21.04 -32.34 -14.32
CA GLN A 440 -21.71 -31.41 -15.22
C GLN A 440 -23.24 -31.49 -15.06
N ASP A 441 -23.85 -30.39 -14.66
CA ASP A 441 -25.31 -30.26 -14.56
C ASP A 441 -25.97 -30.11 -15.94
N ALA A 442 -27.31 -30.12 -15.96
CA ALA A 442 -28.10 -30.00 -17.19
C ALA A 442 -27.98 -28.63 -17.90
N SER A 443 -27.43 -27.61 -17.23
CA SER A 443 -27.15 -26.29 -17.79
C SER A 443 -25.72 -26.14 -18.35
N GLY A 444 -24.92 -27.20 -18.26
CA GLY A 444 -23.51 -27.20 -18.65
C GLY A 444 -22.57 -26.62 -17.57
N GLY A 445 -23.11 -26.26 -16.40
CA GLY A 445 -22.34 -25.86 -15.22
C GLY A 445 -21.76 -27.07 -14.49
N TYR A 446 -20.80 -26.85 -13.61
CA TYR A 446 -20.20 -27.92 -12.80
C TYR A 446 -20.57 -27.74 -11.33
N VAL A 447 -21.09 -28.80 -10.71
CA VAL A 447 -21.53 -28.82 -9.31
C VAL A 447 -20.67 -29.80 -8.53
N GLY A 448 -20.20 -29.40 -7.34
CA GLY A 448 -19.45 -30.28 -6.45
C GLY A 448 -20.35 -31.36 -5.88
N VAL A 449 -19.95 -32.63 -5.99
CA VAL A 449 -20.76 -33.82 -5.62
C VAL A 449 -20.36 -34.43 -4.29
N ASP A 450 -19.22 -34.03 -3.70
CA ASP A 450 -18.78 -34.58 -2.41
C ASP A 450 -19.31 -33.72 -1.23
N GLU A 451 -20.12 -34.35 -0.38
CA GLU A 451 -20.55 -33.83 0.92
C GLU A 451 -19.37 -33.86 1.90
N ALA A 452 -18.54 -32.81 1.90
CA ALA A 452 -17.61 -32.54 3.01
C ALA A 452 -18.28 -31.58 4.00
N GLU A 453 -18.21 -31.88 5.31
CA GLU A 453 -18.75 -31.13 6.46
C GLU A 453 -18.28 -29.66 6.60
N SER A 454 -17.67 -29.06 5.58
CA SER A 454 -17.06 -27.73 5.63
C SER A 454 -17.51 -26.84 4.46
N GLY A 455 -18.73 -26.29 4.57
CA GLY A 455 -19.21 -25.19 3.72
C GLY A 455 -19.40 -25.53 2.24
N PRO A 456 -19.97 -24.61 1.45
CA PRO A 456 -20.09 -24.79 0.01
C PRO A 456 -18.69 -24.92 -0.61
N PRO A 457 -18.47 -25.87 -1.53
CA PRO A 457 -17.20 -26.00 -2.23
C PRO A 457 -16.86 -24.68 -2.94
N PRO A 458 -15.57 -24.30 -3.03
CA PRO A 458 -15.19 -23.13 -3.81
C PRO A 458 -15.70 -23.31 -5.25
N PRO A 459 -16.26 -22.27 -5.89
CA PRO A 459 -16.72 -22.38 -7.27
C PRO A 459 -15.55 -22.82 -8.15
N PRO A 460 -15.79 -23.66 -9.18
CA PRO A 460 -14.76 -24.02 -10.13
C PRO A 460 -14.18 -22.73 -10.75
N PRO A 461 -12.85 -22.67 -10.96
CA PRO A 461 -12.23 -21.51 -11.57
C PRO A 461 -12.82 -21.29 -12.98
N ASP A 462 -13.26 -20.06 -13.26
CA ASP A 462 -13.82 -19.69 -14.56
C ASP A 462 -12.78 -20.01 -15.65
N PRO A 463 -13.08 -20.84 -16.68
CA PRO A 463 -12.13 -21.20 -17.72
C PRO A 463 -11.53 -20.00 -18.46
N ARG A 464 -12.22 -18.84 -18.44
CA ARG A 464 -11.72 -17.58 -19.01
C ARG A 464 -10.51 -17.04 -18.25
N THR A 465 -10.28 -17.45 -16.99
CA THR A 465 -9.09 -17.07 -16.24
C THR A 465 -7.80 -17.58 -16.88
N ALA A 466 -7.84 -18.70 -17.60
CA ALA A 466 -6.69 -19.23 -18.34
C ALA A 466 -6.29 -18.34 -19.54
N LEU A 467 -7.22 -17.53 -20.06
CA LEU A 467 -6.96 -16.59 -21.17
C LEU A 467 -6.33 -15.28 -20.70
N LEU A 468 -6.38 -14.97 -19.39
CA LEU A 468 -5.93 -13.68 -18.85
C LEU A 468 -4.45 -13.39 -19.09
N PRO A 469 -3.51 -14.34 -18.98
CA PRO A 469 -2.10 -14.07 -19.30
C PRO A 469 -1.92 -13.63 -20.76
N ALA A 470 -2.48 -14.38 -21.72
CA ALA A 470 -2.35 -14.07 -23.15
C ALA A 470 -3.04 -12.74 -23.54
N ILE A 471 -4.23 -12.48 -22.99
CA ILE A 471 -4.91 -11.19 -23.19
C ILE A 471 -4.11 -10.05 -22.52
N GLY A 472 -3.52 -10.30 -21.36
CA GLY A 472 -2.63 -9.36 -20.68
C GLY A 472 -1.44 -8.97 -21.54
N GLU A 473 -0.75 -9.94 -22.14
CA GLU A 473 0.39 -9.70 -23.04
C GLU A 473 0.02 -8.89 -24.30
N LEU A 474 -1.18 -9.12 -24.84
CA LEU A 474 -1.69 -8.34 -25.97
C LEU A 474 -1.90 -6.86 -25.62
N PHE A 475 -2.40 -6.59 -24.40
CA PHE A 475 -2.73 -5.24 -23.94
C PHE A 475 -1.60 -4.55 -23.15
N GLU A 476 -0.52 -5.25 -22.83
CA GLU A 476 0.63 -4.73 -22.09
C GLU A 476 1.20 -3.43 -22.69
N PRO A 477 1.37 -3.28 -24.02
CA PRO A 477 1.85 -2.03 -24.58
C PRO A 477 0.86 -0.87 -24.40
N LEU A 478 -0.44 -1.14 -24.37
CA LEU A 478 -1.46 -0.12 -24.13
C LEU A 478 -1.48 0.34 -22.65
N VAL A 479 -1.25 -0.59 -21.73
CA VAL A 479 -1.05 -0.32 -20.28
C VAL A 479 0.19 0.53 -20.09
N ALA A 480 1.31 0.18 -20.73
CA ALA A 480 2.55 0.94 -20.71
C ALA A 480 2.38 2.35 -21.33
N ALA A 481 1.66 2.45 -22.45
CA ALA A 481 1.35 3.73 -23.07
C ALA A 481 0.53 4.63 -22.13
N ARG A 482 -0.42 4.05 -21.40
CA ARG A 482 -1.21 4.77 -20.39
C ARG A 482 -0.38 5.22 -19.19
N ASP A 483 0.54 4.41 -18.70
CA ASP A 483 1.43 4.81 -17.59
C ASP A 483 2.33 5.99 -17.97
N ALA A 484 2.80 6.01 -19.23
CA ALA A 484 3.69 7.03 -19.77
C ALA A 484 2.97 8.29 -20.26
N ALA A 485 1.70 8.19 -20.67
CA ALA A 485 0.91 9.20 -21.39
C ALA A 485 1.11 10.66 -20.93
N TRP A 486 1.09 10.89 -19.62
CA TRP A 486 1.09 12.24 -19.03
C TRP A 486 2.45 12.68 -18.46
N ARG A 487 3.46 11.81 -18.56
CA ARG A 487 4.80 12.04 -17.98
C ARG A 487 5.92 11.94 -19.01
N GLN A 488 5.84 10.97 -19.92
CA GLN A 488 6.89 10.62 -20.88
C GLN A 488 6.26 10.42 -22.26
N PRO A 489 5.98 11.51 -23.00
CA PRO A 489 5.20 11.49 -24.23
C PRO A 489 5.81 10.58 -25.31
N ASP A 490 7.13 10.57 -25.45
CA ASP A 490 7.82 9.70 -26.41
C ASP A 490 7.67 8.22 -26.07
N ARG A 491 7.84 7.83 -24.80
CA ARG A 491 7.62 6.44 -24.37
C ARG A 491 6.16 6.02 -24.58
N ALA A 492 5.22 6.93 -24.38
CA ALA A 492 3.81 6.66 -24.64
C ALA A 492 3.54 6.41 -26.13
N ARG A 493 4.13 7.22 -27.03
CA ARG A 493 4.04 7.03 -28.49
C ARG A 493 4.65 5.71 -28.92
N ASP A 494 5.84 5.37 -28.42
CA ASP A 494 6.51 4.10 -28.74
C ASP A 494 5.69 2.89 -28.29
N ALA A 495 5.14 2.95 -27.08
CA ALA A 495 4.28 1.90 -26.54
C ALA A 495 2.98 1.77 -27.34
N LEU A 496 2.41 2.88 -27.80
CA LEU A 496 1.23 2.89 -28.66
C LEU A 496 1.51 2.32 -30.06
N ALA A 497 2.69 2.61 -30.63
CA ALA A 497 3.13 2.01 -31.88
C ALA A 497 3.24 0.48 -31.74
N ARG A 498 3.89 -0.01 -30.67
CA ARG A 498 3.96 -1.45 -30.37
C ARG A 498 2.58 -2.09 -30.19
N PHE A 499 1.64 -1.40 -29.54
CA PHE A 499 0.27 -1.87 -29.44
C PHE A 499 -0.38 -1.98 -30.82
N THR A 500 -0.25 -0.94 -31.64
CA THR A 500 -0.84 -0.90 -32.99
C THR A 500 -0.27 -1.98 -33.90
N ASP A 501 1.03 -2.26 -33.81
CA ASP A 501 1.68 -3.33 -34.57
C ASP A 501 1.22 -4.72 -34.13
N ARG A 502 1.14 -4.97 -32.81
CA ARG A 502 0.64 -6.24 -32.26
C ARG A 502 -0.85 -6.46 -32.56
N ALA A 503 -1.64 -5.40 -32.42
CA ALA A 503 -3.08 -5.45 -32.68
C ALA A 503 -3.34 -5.59 -34.19
N GLY A 504 -2.59 -4.88 -35.03
CA GLY A 504 -2.60 -4.94 -36.50
C GLY A 504 -2.21 -6.30 -37.09
N SER A 505 -1.41 -7.10 -36.38
CA SER A 505 -0.99 -8.45 -36.75
C SER A 505 -1.84 -9.58 -36.14
N GLY A 506 -2.78 -9.24 -35.23
CA GLY A 506 -3.66 -10.20 -34.54
C GLY A 506 -5.16 -9.98 -34.80
N ALA A 507 -6.00 -10.61 -33.96
CA ALA A 507 -7.47 -10.54 -34.05
C ALA A 507 -8.06 -9.13 -33.82
N LEU A 508 -7.25 -8.18 -33.36
CA LEU A 508 -7.63 -6.81 -33.02
C LEU A 508 -6.98 -5.79 -33.98
N ARG A 509 -7.14 -5.97 -35.29
CA ARG A 509 -6.61 -5.08 -36.34
C ARG A 509 -6.92 -3.57 -36.15
N VAL A 510 -5.98 -2.76 -35.63
CA VAL A 510 -6.14 -1.31 -35.48
C VAL A 510 -5.87 -0.64 -36.84
N ASP A 511 -6.79 0.17 -37.35
CA ASP A 511 -6.56 0.96 -38.57
C ASP A 511 -5.74 2.22 -38.22
N PRO A 512 -4.46 2.33 -38.66
CA PRO A 512 -3.66 3.53 -38.40
C PRO A 512 -4.24 4.81 -39.02
N ARG A 513 -5.22 4.73 -39.93
CA ARG A 513 -5.88 5.90 -40.55
C ARG A 513 -7.01 6.51 -39.72
N SER A 514 -7.51 5.80 -38.70
CA SER A 514 -8.59 6.29 -37.82
C SER A 514 -8.13 7.33 -36.77
N VAL A 515 -6.81 7.56 -36.68
CA VAL A 515 -6.17 8.48 -35.72
C VAL A 515 -5.77 9.83 -36.37
N GLY A 516 -5.92 10.01 -37.70
CA GLY A 516 -5.29 11.16 -38.36
C GLY A 516 -6.07 11.91 -39.44
N THR A 517 -7.24 11.47 -39.91
CA THR A 517 -7.89 12.15 -41.05
C THR A 517 -9.42 12.11 -41.00
N GLN A 518 -10.02 13.00 -40.22
CA GLN A 518 -11.31 13.57 -40.58
C GLN A 518 -11.23 15.09 -40.42
N GLY A 519 -11.18 15.79 -41.55
CA GLY A 519 -11.27 17.25 -41.58
C GLY A 519 -10.15 17.96 -42.34
N LYS A 520 -9.89 17.59 -43.60
CA LYS A 520 -9.23 18.54 -44.52
C LYS A 520 -10.27 19.63 -44.86
N ARG A 521 -10.49 20.56 -43.94
CA ARG A 521 -10.99 21.90 -44.25
C ARG A 521 -9.82 22.83 -44.01
N GLU A 522 -9.21 23.29 -45.10
CA GLU A 522 -8.24 24.39 -45.08
C GLU A 522 -8.96 25.64 -44.60
N GLY A 523 -8.95 25.87 -43.28
CA GLY A 523 -9.22 27.18 -42.69
C GLY A 523 -7.89 27.92 -42.52
N PRO A 524 -7.86 29.26 -42.63
CA PRO A 524 -6.63 30.01 -42.47
C PRO A 524 -6.06 29.86 -41.05
N PRO A 525 -4.72 29.89 -40.88
CA PRO A 525 -4.10 29.79 -39.56
C PRO A 525 -4.54 30.96 -38.68
N VAL A 526 -5.02 30.66 -37.48
CA VAL A 526 -5.25 31.66 -36.44
C VAL A 526 -3.89 32.07 -35.89
N VAL A 527 -3.40 33.24 -36.31
CA VAL A 527 -2.21 33.88 -35.75
C VAL A 527 -2.63 34.61 -34.48
N LEU A 528 -2.13 34.17 -33.33
CA LEU A 528 -2.27 34.92 -32.09
C LEU A 528 -1.39 36.18 -32.15
N PRO A 529 -1.87 37.34 -31.69
CA PRO A 529 -1.05 38.54 -31.65
C PRO A 529 0.06 38.37 -30.59
N VAL A 530 1.31 38.51 -31.03
CA VAL A 530 2.49 38.61 -30.19
C VAL A 530 2.53 40.04 -29.58
N PRO A 531 2.92 40.24 -28.30
CA PRO A 531 3.17 41.58 -27.76
C PRO A 531 4.34 42.31 -28.44
#